data_AF-S3LA96-F1
#
_entry.id   AF-S3LA96-F1
#
_cell.length_a   1.000
_cell.length_b   1.000
_cell.length_c   1.000
_cell.angle_alpha   90.00
_cell.angle_beta   90.00
_cell.angle_gamma   90.00
#
_symmetry.space_group_name_H-M   'P 1'
#
loop_
_entity.id
_entity.type
_entity.pdbx_description
1 polymer ?
#
loop_
_entity_poly.entity_id
_entity_poly.type
_entity_poly.pdbx_seq_one_letter_code
_entity_poly.pdbx_strand_id
1 'polypeptide(L)'
;MSEKKSLEFFGMPWYVALVTVAVILVAAYTGGLSKDLLGSFALMFAIGLVFYEIGERIPLWNTYIGGGIVLAFIGTAVLVYFNLIPEAYLKSMNTVMDDQDFLSFFIAVLITGSILSLERNILLKSFAGYIPAILGGLVGAAALGVLGGLIFGVSPSLTILKYVLPIMGGGNGGGAVPLSQIYEQVTGQPKTEYYAFAIAVLTIANIFAIITAAVLGKIGEKKPSWTGDGTVY
;
A
#
# COMPACT_ATOMS: atom_id res chain seq x y z
N MET A 1 38.23 -11.30 -18.59
CA MET A 1 37.99 -11.25 -17.13
C MET A 1 36.61 -10.63 -16.96
N SER A 2 35.60 -11.42 -16.57
CA SER A 2 34.25 -10.88 -16.33
C SER A 2 34.32 -9.98 -15.09
N GLU A 3 34.03 -8.69 -15.25
CA GLU A 3 33.82 -7.80 -14.10
C GLU A 3 32.76 -8.44 -13.21
N LYS A 4 33.17 -8.89 -12.02
CA LYS A 4 32.21 -9.23 -10.97
C LYS A 4 31.48 -7.94 -10.63
N LYS A 5 30.27 -7.74 -11.17
CA LYS A 5 29.35 -6.71 -10.70
C LYS A 5 29.33 -6.79 -9.17
N SER A 6 29.84 -5.76 -8.51
CA SER A 6 29.80 -5.64 -7.06
C SER A 6 28.34 -5.70 -6.63
N LEU A 7 28.06 -6.47 -5.58
CA LEU A 7 26.72 -6.49 -5.01
C LEU A 7 26.41 -5.09 -4.47
N GLU A 8 25.34 -4.49 -4.99
CA GLU A 8 24.89 -3.15 -4.61
C GLU A 8 23.49 -3.25 -4.04
N PHE A 9 23.26 -2.54 -2.93
CA PHE A 9 21.96 -2.36 -2.31
C PHE A 9 21.59 -0.89 -2.42
N PHE A 10 20.48 -0.58 -3.09
CA PHE A 10 19.97 0.78 -3.26
C PHE A 10 21.02 1.79 -3.78
N GLY A 11 21.82 1.40 -4.77
CA GLY A 11 22.88 2.24 -5.38
C GLY A 11 24.14 2.41 -4.53
N MET A 12 24.26 1.69 -3.41
CA MET A 12 25.46 1.65 -2.56
C MET A 12 26.10 0.26 -2.56
N PRO A 13 27.43 0.14 -2.37
CA PRO A 13 28.05 -1.16 -2.14
C PRO A 13 27.40 -1.86 -0.93
N TRP A 14 27.11 -3.15 -1.06
CA TRP A 14 26.34 -3.91 -0.06
C TRP A 14 26.87 -3.79 1.37
N TYR A 15 28.19 -3.73 1.54
CA TYR A 15 28.83 -3.60 2.86
C TYR A 15 28.58 -2.22 3.48
N VAL A 16 28.54 -1.15 2.69
CA VAL A 16 28.21 0.21 3.16
C VAL A 16 26.75 0.27 3.60
N ALA A 17 25.86 -0.31 2.80
CA ALA A 17 24.44 -0.39 3.11
C ALA A 17 24.20 -1.15 4.42
N LEU A 18 24.81 -2.33 4.60
CA LEU A 18 24.66 -3.12 5.82
C LEU A 18 25.22 -2.44 7.06
N VAL A 19 26.39 -1.80 6.96
CA VAL A 19 26.96 -1.05 8.09
C VAL A 19 26.04 0.11 8.47
N THR A 20 25.53 0.85 7.48
CA THR A 20 24.59 1.96 7.71
C THR A 20 23.32 1.48 8.41
N VAL A 21 22.71 0.40 7.91
CA VAL A 21 21.54 -0.23 8.55
C VAL A 21 21.85 -0.64 9.98
N ALA A 22 22.96 -1.33 10.21
CA ALA A 22 23.33 -1.81 11.55
C ALA A 22 23.52 -0.65 12.54
N VAL A 23 24.19 0.42 12.12
CA VAL A 23 24.39 1.62 12.94
C VAL A 23 23.05 2.27 13.29
N ILE A 24 22.14 2.41 12.33
CA ILE A 24 20.81 3.02 12.56
C ILE A 24 19.99 2.16 13.51
N LEU A 25 19.96 0.84 13.31
CA LEU A 25 19.21 -0.08 14.18
C LEU A 25 19.78 -0.06 15.60
N VAL A 26 21.10 -0.17 15.77
CA VAL A 26 21.75 -0.09 17.09
C VAL A 26 21.46 1.26 17.76
N ALA A 27 21.54 2.38 17.03
CA ALA A 27 21.21 3.70 17.56
C ALA A 27 19.74 3.78 18.00
N ALA A 28 18.80 3.17 17.28
CA ALA A 28 17.41 3.10 17.69
C ALA A 28 17.23 2.27 18.98
N TYR A 29 17.82 1.08 19.07
CA TYR A 29 17.68 0.22 20.25
C TYR A 29 18.41 0.77 21.50
N THR A 30 19.50 1.51 21.31
CA THR A 30 20.23 2.18 22.40
C THR A 30 19.66 3.56 22.75
N GLY A 31 18.65 4.04 22.01
CA GLY A 31 18.01 5.34 22.22
C GLY A 31 18.80 6.54 21.69
N GLY A 32 19.95 6.31 21.04
CA GLY A 32 20.84 7.33 20.47
C GLY A 32 20.34 7.93 19.15
N LEU A 33 19.34 7.34 18.49
CA LEU A 33 18.72 7.91 17.30
C LEU A 33 17.75 9.05 17.66
N SER A 34 17.73 10.13 16.88
CA SER A 34 16.81 11.25 17.10
C SER A 34 15.35 10.80 16.89
N LYS A 35 14.41 11.48 17.54
CA LYS A 35 12.96 11.17 17.50
C LYS A 35 12.21 12.29 16.75
N ASP A 36 12.83 12.73 15.67
CA ASP A 36 12.36 13.76 14.76
C ASP A 36 12.21 13.19 13.35
N LEU A 37 11.94 14.07 12.39
CA LEU A 37 11.79 13.72 10.98
C LEU A 37 12.99 12.94 10.44
N LEU A 38 14.21 13.39 10.75
CA LEU A 38 15.44 12.79 10.22
C LEU A 38 15.68 11.39 10.82
N GLY A 39 15.53 11.26 12.14
CA GLY A 39 15.69 9.96 12.81
C GLY A 39 14.62 8.96 12.39
N SER A 40 13.39 9.43 12.20
CA SER A 40 12.30 8.60 11.68
C SER A 40 12.58 8.12 10.26
N PHE A 41 13.01 9.00 9.35
CA PHE A 41 13.39 8.59 8.00
C PHE A 41 14.57 7.63 7.97
N ALA A 42 15.59 7.87 8.80
CA ALA A 42 16.73 6.97 8.91
C ALA A 42 16.26 5.57 9.31
N LEU A 43 15.39 5.45 10.32
CA LEU A 43 14.87 4.16 10.77
C LEU A 43 13.96 3.50 9.74
N MET A 44 13.03 4.26 9.14
CA MET A 44 12.15 3.76 8.07
C MET A 44 12.97 3.25 6.88
N PHE A 45 14.02 3.96 6.49
CA PHE A 45 14.93 3.56 5.44
C PHE A 45 15.71 2.30 5.81
N ALA A 46 16.25 2.21 7.04
CA ALA A 46 17.00 1.04 7.48
C ALA A 46 16.15 -0.24 7.51
N ILE A 47 14.93 -0.15 8.05
CA ILE A 47 13.98 -1.27 8.07
C ILE A 47 13.54 -1.63 6.65
N GLY A 48 13.14 -0.62 5.87
CA GLY A 48 12.67 -0.78 4.50
C GLY A 48 13.72 -1.43 3.60
N LEU A 49 14.98 -0.98 3.68
CA LEU A 49 16.08 -1.51 2.86
C LEU A 49 16.34 -2.99 3.12
N VAL A 50 16.32 -3.42 4.39
CA VAL A 50 16.52 -4.83 4.75
C VAL A 50 15.45 -5.71 4.14
N PHE A 51 14.19 -5.37 4.36
CA PHE A 51 13.09 -6.17 3.81
C PHE A 51 13.00 -6.06 2.29
N TYR A 52 13.33 -4.91 1.71
CA TYR A 52 13.36 -4.72 0.26
C TYR A 52 14.36 -5.67 -0.39
N GLU A 53 15.62 -5.65 0.06
CA GLU A 53 16.68 -6.51 -0.48
C GLU A 53 16.39 -8.00 -0.28
N ILE A 54 15.81 -8.38 0.86
CA ILE A 54 15.39 -9.77 1.09
C ILE A 54 14.27 -10.15 0.10
N GLY A 55 13.25 -9.29 -0.05
CA GLY A 55 12.09 -9.57 -0.88
C GLY A 55 12.41 -9.69 -2.36
N GLU A 56 13.35 -8.88 -2.85
CA GLU A 56 13.86 -8.98 -4.23
C GLU A 56 14.63 -10.29 -4.49
N ARG A 57 15.24 -10.87 -3.45
CA ARG A 57 16.10 -12.06 -3.57
C ARG A 57 15.36 -13.37 -3.41
N ILE A 58 14.19 -13.39 -2.78
CA ILE A 58 13.38 -14.60 -2.64
C ILE A 58 12.67 -14.87 -3.98
N PRO A 59 13.05 -15.90 -4.76
CA PRO A 59 12.61 -16.01 -6.15
C PRO A 59 11.10 -16.15 -6.32
N LEU A 60 10.46 -16.95 -5.46
CA LEU A 60 8.99 -17.13 -5.48
C LEU A 60 8.27 -15.85 -5.04
N TRP A 61 8.82 -15.13 -4.06
CA TRP A 61 8.22 -13.92 -3.54
C TRP A 61 8.30 -12.77 -4.55
N ASN A 62 9.49 -12.56 -5.12
CA ASN A 62 9.70 -11.54 -6.14
C ASN A 62 8.83 -11.80 -7.36
N THR A 63 8.73 -13.06 -7.78
CA THR A 63 7.96 -13.40 -8.97
C THR A 63 6.45 -13.29 -8.77
N TYR A 64 5.89 -13.72 -7.62
CA TYR A 64 4.44 -13.93 -7.50
C TYR A 64 3.72 -13.03 -6.50
N ILE A 65 4.44 -12.38 -5.58
CA ILE A 65 3.83 -11.63 -4.47
C ILE A 65 4.02 -10.12 -4.63
N GLY A 66 5.18 -9.68 -5.13
CA GLY A 66 5.47 -8.25 -5.36
C GLY A 66 6.81 -7.77 -4.80
N GLY A 67 7.78 -8.68 -4.61
CA GLY A 67 9.17 -8.33 -4.37
C GLY A 67 9.43 -7.56 -3.09
N GLY A 68 10.45 -6.71 -3.14
CA GLY A 68 10.97 -5.99 -1.99
C GLY A 68 9.96 -5.04 -1.35
N ILE A 69 9.15 -4.35 -2.13
CA ILE A 69 8.17 -3.37 -1.63
C ILE A 69 7.12 -4.06 -0.75
N VAL A 70 6.57 -5.18 -1.23
CA VAL A 70 5.56 -5.93 -0.48
C VAL A 70 6.16 -6.57 0.77
N LEU A 71 7.41 -7.04 0.72
CA LEU A 71 8.06 -7.55 1.92
C LEU A 71 8.38 -6.46 2.93
N ALA A 72 8.74 -5.25 2.49
CA ALA A 72 8.94 -4.10 3.38
C ALA A 72 7.65 -3.71 4.09
N PHE A 73 6.51 -3.71 3.38
CA PHE A 73 5.20 -3.45 3.96
C PHE A 73 4.82 -4.51 5.01
N ILE A 74 4.82 -5.80 4.63
CA ILE A 74 4.39 -6.90 5.54
C ILE A 74 5.41 -7.08 6.67
N GLY A 75 6.70 -7.04 6.36
CA GLY A 75 7.78 -7.19 7.33
C GLY A 75 7.73 -6.13 8.42
N THR A 76 7.51 -4.86 8.04
CA THR A 76 7.36 -3.78 9.03
C THR A 76 6.12 -3.98 9.91
N ALA A 77 4.99 -4.40 9.33
CA ALA A 77 3.78 -4.72 10.10
C ALA A 77 4.03 -5.85 11.11
N VAL A 78 4.81 -6.87 10.74
CA VAL A 78 5.23 -7.95 11.65
C VAL A 78 6.11 -7.43 12.78
N LEU A 79 7.07 -6.53 12.49
CA LEU A 79 7.90 -5.91 13.54
C LEU A 79 7.06 -5.13 14.55
N VAL A 80 6.05 -4.39 14.07
CA VAL A 80 5.12 -3.66 14.94
C VAL A 80 4.28 -4.62 15.77
N TYR A 81 3.72 -5.67 15.17
CA TYR A 81 2.90 -6.67 15.86
C TYR A 81 3.64 -7.35 17.03
N PHE A 82 4.92 -7.67 16.84
CA PHE A 82 5.76 -8.27 17.88
C PHE A 82 6.44 -7.26 18.82
N ASN A 83 6.10 -5.97 18.71
CA ASN A 83 6.70 -4.88 19.50
C ASN A 83 8.23 -4.82 19.39
N LEU A 84 8.78 -5.13 18.21
CA LEU A 84 10.23 -5.12 17.97
C LEU A 84 10.76 -3.70 17.70
N ILE A 85 9.90 -2.76 17.32
CA ILE A 85 10.28 -1.36 17.16
C ILE A 85 10.05 -0.64 18.49
N PRO A 86 11.05 0.07 19.06
CA PRO A 86 10.83 0.78 20.32
C PRO A 86 9.74 1.86 20.16
N GLU A 87 8.83 1.91 21.13
CA GLU A 87 7.58 2.68 21.06
C GLU A 87 7.80 4.17 20.74
N ALA A 88 8.85 4.78 21.31
CA ALA A 88 9.19 6.18 21.07
C ALA A 88 9.48 6.47 19.58
N TYR A 89 10.11 5.52 18.87
CA TYR A 89 10.36 5.65 17.44
C TYR A 89 9.14 5.32 16.61
N LEU A 90 8.32 4.34 17.03
CA LEU A 90 7.05 4.06 16.37
C LEU A 90 6.12 5.29 16.39
N LYS A 91 6.02 5.96 17.55
CA LYS A 91 5.28 7.21 17.68
C LYS A 91 5.84 8.31 16.79
N SER A 92 7.17 8.45 16.76
CA SER A 92 7.83 9.46 15.91
C SER A 92 7.55 9.22 14.42
N MET A 93 7.64 7.97 13.95
CA MET A 93 7.31 7.61 12.57
C MET A 93 5.84 7.87 12.23
N ASN A 94 4.91 7.55 13.14
CA ASN A 94 3.49 7.86 12.95
C ASN A 94 3.24 9.37 12.90
N THR A 95 3.88 10.15 13.76
CA THR A 95 3.80 11.62 13.71
C THR A 95 4.33 12.17 12.39
N VAL A 96 5.40 11.61 11.84
CA VAL A 96 5.91 12.02 10.51
C VAL A 96 4.91 11.69 9.41
N MET A 97 4.34 10.48 9.41
CA MET A 97 3.47 10.02 8.33
C MET A 97 2.08 10.66 8.38
N ASP A 98 1.50 10.78 9.57
CA ASP A 98 0.12 11.21 9.79
C ASP A 98 0.04 12.67 10.25
N ASP A 99 0.66 13.04 11.38
CA ASP A 99 0.49 14.38 11.97
C ASP A 99 1.17 15.48 11.13
N GLN A 100 2.33 15.18 10.54
CA GLN A 100 3.08 16.07 9.66
C GLN A 100 2.67 15.92 8.19
N ASP A 101 1.71 15.04 7.90
CA ASP A 101 1.09 14.86 6.60
C ASP A 101 2.09 14.53 5.46
N PHE A 102 3.22 13.88 5.80
CA PHE A 102 4.24 13.53 4.82
C PHE A 102 3.69 12.57 3.76
N LEU A 103 2.76 11.68 4.13
CA LEU A 103 2.10 10.78 3.17
C LEU A 103 1.34 11.59 2.09
N SER A 104 0.56 12.58 2.49
CA SER A 104 -0.18 13.44 1.55
C SER A 104 0.76 14.29 0.71
N PHE A 105 1.83 14.82 1.31
CA PHE A 105 2.89 15.52 0.58
C PHE A 105 3.52 14.62 -0.50
N PHE A 106 3.88 13.39 -0.15
CA PHE A 106 4.47 12.44 -1.08
C PHE A 106 3.51 12.09 -2.22
N ILE A 107 2.22 11.87 -1.93
CA ILE A 107 1.18 11.65 -2.94
C ILE A 107 1.03 12.87 -3.85
N ALA A 108 1.02 14.08 -3.30
CA ALA A 108 0.91 15.31 -4.08
C ALA A 108 2.07 15.45 -5.08
N VAL A 109 3.31 15.22 -4.62
CA VAL A 109 4.51 15.24 -5.48
C VAL A 109 4.40 14.20 -6.60
N LEU A 110 3.98 12.97 -6.30
CA LEU A 110 3.81 11.92 -7.31
C LEU A 110 2.73 12.25 -8.33
N ILE A 111 1.58 12.75 -7.90
CA ILE A 111 0.48 13.15 -8.79
C ILE A 111 0.93 14.31 -9.69
N THR A 112 1.51 15.36 -9.10
CA THR A 112 2.00 16.50 -9.86
C THR A 112 3.07 16.09 -10.87
N GLY A 113 4.07 15.29 -10.46
CA GLY A 113 5.11 14.78 -11.35
C GLY A 113 4.56 13.93 -12.48
N SER A 114 3.64 13.03 -12.18
CA SER A 114 3.01 12.14 -13.16
C SER A 114 2.18 12.93 -14.18
N ILE A 115 1.36 13.89 -13.75
CA ILE A 115 0.54 14.72 -14.65
C ILE A 115 1.43 15.60 -15.54
N LEU A 116 2.47 16.21 -14.98
CA LEU A 116 3.39 17.07 -15.76
C LEU A 116 4.21 16.28 -16.79
N SER A 117 4.40 14.97 -16.58
CA SER A 117 5.10 14.09 -17.53
C SER A 117 4.26 13.66 -18.73
N LEU A 118 2.93 13.87 -18.68
CA LEU A 118 1.99 13.41 -19.71
C LEU A 118 1.65 14.52 -20.72
N GLU A 119 1.52 14.14 -21.99
CA GLU A 119 0.96 15.04 -23.00
C GLU A 119 -0.52 15.30 -22.74
N ARG A 120 -0.95 16.57 -22.88
CA ARG A 120 -2.32 17.01 -22.60
C ARG A 120 -3.39 16.17 -23.33
N ASN A 121 -3.13 15.77 -24.57
CA ASN A 121 -4.10 15.02 -25.38
C ASN A 121 -4.28 13.58 -24.86
N ILE A 122 -3.22 12.95 -24.37
CA ILE A 122 -3.27 11.63 -23.73
C ILE A 122 -4.04 11.76 -22.42
N LEU A 123 -3.72 12.77 -21.61
CA LEU A 123 -4.40 13.03 -20.33
C LEU A 123 -5.92 13.12 -20.50
N LEU A 124 -6.40 13.97 -21.42
CA LEU A 124 -7.83 14.16 -21.66
C LEU A 124 -8.53 12.89 -22.16
N LYS A 125 -7.85 12.08 -22.98
CA LYS A 125 -8.40 10.83 -23.51
C LYS A 125 -8.49 9.75 -22.41
N SER A 126 -7.46 9.63 -21.56
CA SER A 126 -7.47 8.71 -20.43
C SER A 126 -8.59 9.02 -19.44
N PHE A 127 -8.91 10.30 -19.18
CA PHE A 127 -10.04 10.67 -18.31
C PHE A 127 -11.39 10.13 -18.80
N ALA A 128 -11.64 10.14 -20.11
CA ALA A 128 -12.89 9.64 -20.67
C ALA A 128 -13.05 8.12 -20.54
N GLY A 129 -11.95 7.36 -20.67
CA GLY A 129 -11.94 5.91 -20.48
C GLY A 129 -11.95 5.47 -19.00
N TYR A 130 -11.39 6.31 -18.12
CA TYR A 130 -11.22 5.99 -16.70
C TYR A 130 -12.54 5.92 -15.93
N ILE A 131 -13.48 6.83 -16.18
CA ILE A 131 -14.78 6.83 -15.47
C ILE A 131 -15.59 5.55 -15.74
N PRO A 132 -15.80 5.11 -17.00
CA PRO A 132 -16.43 3.83 -17.29
C PRO A 132 -15.70 2.63 -16.66
N ALA A 133 -14.36 2.66 -16.63
CA ALA A 133 -13.57 1.58 -16.04
C ALA A 133 -13.78 1.47 -14.52
N ILE A 134 -13.80 2.60 -13.80
CA ILE A 134 -14.12 2.62 -12.35
C ILE A 134 -15.53 2.07 -12.11
N LEU A 135 -16.53 2.56 -12.85
CA LEU A 135 -17.91 2.13 -12.68
C LEU A 135 -18.08 0.65 -13.01
N GLY A 136 -17.41 0.15 -14.06
CA GLY A 136 -17.35 -1.27 -14.40
C GLY A 136 -16.73 -2.10 -13.28
N GLY A 137 -15.61 -1.63 -12.70
CA GLY A 137 -14.97 -2.25 -11.54
C GLY A 137 -15.89 -2.31 -10.32
N LEU A 138 -16.60 -1.21 -10.02
CA LEU A 138 -17.58 -1.16 -8.92
C LEU A 138 -18.74 -2.12 -9.13
N VAL A 139 -19.31 -2.18 -10.34
CA VAL A 139 -20.38 -3.13 -10.67
C VAL A 139 -19.88 -4.57 -10.57
N GLY A 140 -18.67 -4.85 -11.07
CA GLY A 140 -18.05 -6.17 -10.96
C GLY A 140 -17.80 -6.58 -9.50
N ALA A 141 -17.26 -5.68 -8.69
CA ALA A 141 -17.05 -5.91 -7.26
C ALA A 141 -18.37 -6.13 -6.51
N ALA A 142 -19.42 -5.38 -6.84
CA ALA A 142 -20.75 -5.56 -6.27
C ALA A 142 -21.36 -6.92 -6.66
N ALA A 143 -21.28 -7.31 -7.93
CA ALA A 143 -21.81 -8.58 -8.41
C ALA A 143 -21.09 -9.78 -7.76
N LEU A 144 -19.75 -9.80 -7.81
CA LEU A 144 -18.95 -10.86 -7.20
C LEU A 144 -19.07 -10.87 -5.68
N GLY A 145 -19.11 -9.69 -5.06
CA GLY A 145 -19.32 -9.53 -3.62
C GLY A 145 -20.64 -10.15 -3.19
N VAL A 146 -21.76 -9.78 -3.83
CA VAL A 146 -23.10 -10.32 -3.54
C VAL A 146 -23.15 -11.84 -3.75
N LEU A 147 -22.57 -12.35 -4.84
CA LEU A 147 -22.48 -13.80 -5.07
C LEU A 147 -21.73 -14.50 -3.93
N GLY A 148 -20.60 -13.95 -3.50
CA GLY A 148 -19.85 -14.45 -2.35
C GLY A 148 -20.66 -14.38 -1.06
N GLY A 149 -21.31 -13.24 -0.78
CA GLY A 149 -22.16 -13.05 0.39
C GLY A 149 -23.29 -14.08 0.48
N LEU A 150 -23.96 -14.35 -0.64
CA LEU A 150 -25.04 -15.34 -0.71
C LEU A 150 -24.56 -16.77 -0.37
N ILE A 151 -23.34 -17.15 -0.78
CA ILE A 151 -22.74 -18.46 -0.43
C ILE A 151 -22.60 -18.60 1.09
N PHE A 152 -22.33 -17.50 1.80
CA PHE A 152 -22.21 -17.47 3.27
C PHE A 152 -23.49 -17.06 3.99
N GLY A 153 -24.63 -16.96 3.29
CA GLY A 153 -25.91 -16.56 3.89
C GLY A 153 -26.00 -15.07 4.28
N VAL A 154 -25.13 -14.23 3.76
CA VAL A 154 -25.13 -12.77 3.98
C VAL A 154 -26.02 -12.10 2.94
N SER A 155 -26.90 -11.20 3.38
CA SER A 155 -27.83 -10.52 2.47
C SER A 155 -27.08 -9.62 1.46
N PRO A 156 -27.62 -9.43 0.24
CA PRO A 156 -27.00 -8.56 -0.76
C PRO A 156 -26.78 -7.12 -0.27
N SER A 157 -27.75 -6.55 0.46
CA SER A 157 -27.67 -5.18 0.99
C SER A 157 -26.56 -5.05 2.04
N LEU A 158 -26.44 -6.02 2.95
CA LEU A 158 -25.40 -6.02 3.97
C LEU A 158 -24.02 -6.23 3.34
N THR A 159 -23.94 -7.07 2.32
CA THR A 159 -22.70 -7.31 1.56
C THR A 159 -22.21 -6.03 0.90
N ILE A 160 -23.09 -5.32 0.19
CA ILE A 160 -22.74 -4.05 -0.43
C ILE A 160 -22.34 -3.02 0.63
N LEU A 161 -23.17 -2.87 1.66
CA LEU A 161 -23.02 -1.83 2.68
C LEU A 161 -21.75 -2.00 3.54
N LYS A 162 -21.50 -3.22 4.04
CA LYS A 162 -20.41 -3.48 5.00
C LYS A 162 -19.13 -3.99 4.35
N TYR A 163 -19.15 -4.45 3.09
CA TYR A 163 -17.95 -4.97 2.41
C TYR A 163 -17.62 -4.19 1.14
N VAL A 164 -18.50 -4.19 0.14
CA VAL A 164 -18.17 -3.62 -1.19
C VAL A 164 -17.88 -2.12 -1.09
N LEU A 165 -18.72 -1.36 -0.39
CA LEU A 165 -18.53 0.09 -0.27
C LEU A 165 -17.26 0.47 0.49
N PRO A 166 -16.91 -0.12 1.65
CA PRO A 166 -15.62 0.10 2.29
C PRO A 166 -14.42 -0.28 1.42
N ILE A 167 -14.48 -1.41 0.70
CA ILE A 167 -13.37 -1.90 -0.12
C ILE A 167 -13.13 -1.00 -1.33
N MET A 168 -14.20 -0.58 -2.01
CA MET A 168 -14.14 0.26 -3.21
C MET A 168 -14.08 1.76 -2.90
N GLY A 169 -14.16 2.14 -1.62
CA GLY A 169 -14.07 3.52 -1.15
C GLY A 169 -12.64 4.07 -1.17
N GLY A 170 -12.49 5.36 -0.85
CA GLY A 170 -11.21 6.06 -0.82
C GLY A 170 -10.30 5.74 0.38
N GLY A 171 -10.23 4.48 0.81
CA GLY A 171 -9.45 4.06 1.98
C GLY A 171 -10.00 4.58 3.31
N ASN A 172 -9.13 4.80 4.31
CA ASN A 172 -9.56 5.25 5.64
C ASN A 172 -10.13 6.68 5.62
N GLY A 173 -9.30 7.67 5.27
CA GLY A 173 -9.66 9.09 5.33
C GLY A 173 -10.70 9.52 4.29
N GLY A 174 -10.64 8.96 3.08
CA GLY A 174 -11.57 9.28 1.99
C GLY A 174 -12.77 8.34 1.85
N GLY A 175 -12.82 7.25 2.63
CA GLY A 175 -13.83 6.20 2.50
C GLY A 175 -14.47 5.83 3.84
N ALA A 176 -13.78 5.05 4.66
CA ALA A 176 -14.33 4.47 5.89
C ALA A 176 -14.88 5.52 6.86
N VAL A 177 -14.18 6.65 7.03
CA VAL A 177 -14.64 7.75 7.90
C VAL A 177 -15.95 8.37 7.36
N PRO A 178 -16.01 8.92 6.13
CA PRO A 178 -17.27 9.44 5.56
C PRO A 178 -18.41 8.40 5.50
N LEU A 179 -18.12 7.16 5.13
CA LEU A 179 -19.13 6.10 5.04
C LEU A 179 -19.74 5.80 6.42
N SER A 180 -18.94 5.80 7.49
CA SER A 180 -19.44 5.62 8.85
C SER A 180 -20.36 6.76 9.30
N GLN A 181 -20.09 8.00 8.86
CA GLN A 181 -20.93 9.15 9.15
C GLN A 181 -22.27 9.06 8.40
N ILE A 182 -22.24 8.67 7.12
CA ILE A 182 -23.46 8.44 6.33
C ILE A 182 -24.28 7.30 6.95
N TYR A 183 -23.64 6.21 7.37
CA TYR A 183 -24.30 5.09 8.02
C TYR A 183 -25.04 5.53 9.29
N GLU A 184 -24.39 6.29 10.16
CA GLU A 184 -25.00 6.83 11.39
C GLU A 184 -26.17 7.78 11.08
N GLN A 185 -26.00 8.69 10.12
CA GLN A 185 -27.04 9.63 9.72
C GLN A 185 -28.29 8.94 9.15
N VAL A 186 -28.11 7.88 8.35
CA VAL A 186 -29.22 7.21 7.65
C VAL A 186 -29.88 6.14 8.52
N THR A 187 -29.10 5.42 9.34
CA THR A 187 -29.61 4.26 10.10
C THR A 187 -29.86 4.55 11.58
N GLY A 188 -29.31 5.65 12.11
CA GLY A 188 -29.31 5.97 13.54
C GLY A 188 -28.40 5.07 14.40
N GLN A 189 -27.66 4.13 13.78
CA GLN A 189 -26.74 3.24 14.47
C GLN A 189 -25.37 3.90 14.68
N PRO A 190 -24.59 3.49 15.70
CA PRO A 190 -23.31 4.11 15.99
C PRO A 190 -22.32 4.00 14.82
N LYS A 191 -21.71 5.12 14.42
CA LYS A 191 -20.66 5.12 13.39
C LYS A 191 -19.46 4.23 13.75
N THR A 192 -19.18 4.07 15.05
CA THR A 192 -18.02 3.33 15.57
C THR A 192 -18.10 1.84 15.22
N GLU A 193 -19.28 1.24 15.25
CA GLU A 193 -19.47 -0.17 14.88
C GLU A 193 -19.20 -0.38 13.39
N TYR A 194 -19.78 0.47 12.55
CA TYR A 194 -19.55 0.40 11.10
C TYR A 194 -18.09 0.66 10.77
N TYR A 195 -17.48 1.68 11.36
CA TYR A 195 -16.09 2.06 11.13
C TYR A 195 -15.14 0.93 11.49
N ALA A 196 -15.28 0.33 12.67
CA ALA A 196 -14.40 -0.76 13.12
C ALA A 196 -14.45 -1.95 12.14
N PHE A 197 -15.65 -2.32 11.68
CA PHE A 197 -15.82 -3.37 10.69
C PHE A 197 -15.24 -2.98 9.32
N ALA A 198 -15.51 -1.76 8.86
CA ALA A 198 -15.03 -1.24 7.59
C ALA A 198 -13.49 -1.21 7.52
N ILE A 199 -12.81 -0.75 8.59
CA ILE A 199 -11.34 -0.77 8.67
C ILE A 199 -10.78 -2.19 8.63
N ALA A 200 -11.42 -3.14 9.30
CA ALA A 200 -10.96 -4.53 9.26
C ALA A 200 -11.06 -5.11 7.83
N VAL A 201 -12.21 -4.96 7.19
CA VAL A 201 -12.44 -5.48 5.83
C VAL A 201 -11.56 -4.78 4.80
N LEU A 202 -11.42 -3.45 4.85
CA LEU A 202 -10.58 -2.72 3.91
C LEU A 202 -9.10 -3.13 4.03
N THR A 203 -8.62 -3.36 5.26
CA THR A 203 -7.23 -3.74 5.50
C THR A 203 -6.94 -5.10 4.87
N ILE A 204 -7.85 -6.06 5.05
CA ILE A 204 -7.75 -7.39 4.44
C ILE A 204 -7.80 -7.28 2.91
N ALA A 205 -8.78 -6.53 2.37
CA ALA A 205 -8.92 -6.37 0.93
C ALA A 205 -7.70 -5.70 0.29
N ASN A 206 -7.06 -4.75 0.97
CA ASN A 206 -5.84 -4.10 0.50
C ASN A 206 -4.68 -5.10 0.31
N ILE A 207 -4.54 -6.09 1.21
CA ILE A 207 -3.54 -7.17 1.05
C ILE A 207 -3.83 -7.97 -0.23
N PHE A 208 -5.08 -8.35 -0.45
CA PHE A 208 -5.47 -9.05 -1.68
C PHE A 208 -5.28 -8.20 -2.93
N ALA A 209 -5.54 -6.89 -2.86
CA ALA A 209 -5.32 -5.97 -3.98
C ALA A 209 -3.84 -5.91 -4.37
N ILE A 210 -2.92 -5.81 -3.40
CA ILE A 210 -1.47 -5.83 -3.63
C ILE A 210 -1.04 -7.13 -4.30
N ILE A 211 -1.47 -8.28 -3.77
CA ILE A 211 -1.13 -9.60 -4.33
C ILE A 211 -1.69 -9.73 -5.75
N THR A 212 -2.93 -9.31 -5.97
CA THR A 212 -3.60 -9.37 -7.28
C THR A 212 -2.88 -8.47 -8.29
N ALA A 213 -2.42 -7.28 -7.88
CA ALA A 213 -1.63 -6.40 -8.74
C ALA A 213 -0.32 -7.05 -9.19
N ALA A 214 0.41 -7.71 -8.29
CA ALA A 214 1.63 -8.45 -8.64
C ALA A 214 1.35 -9.59 -9.62
N VAL A 215 0.27 -10.37 -9.39
CA VAL A 215 -0.15 -11.45 -10.29
C VAL A 215 -0.55 -10.92 -11.66
N LEU A 216 -1.33 -9.83 -11.73
CA LEU A 216 -1.74 -9.20 -12.99
C LEU A 216 -0.54 -8.66 -13.77
N GLY A 217 0.46 -8.09 -13.08
CA GLY A 217 1.73 -7.70 -13.70
C GLY A 217 2.41 -8.86 -14.43
N LYS A 218 2.50 -10.04 -13.78
CA LYS A 218 3.05 -11.25 -14.41
C LYS A 218 2.21 -11.81 -15.55
N ILE A 219 0.89 -11.69 -15.46
CA ILE A 219 0.00 -12.06 -16.57
C ILE A 219 0.27 -11.15 -17.77
N GLY A 220 0.48 -9.84 -17.55
CA GLY A 220 0.85 -8.88 -18.58
C GLY A 220 2.18 -9.21 -19.26
N GLU A 221 3.22 -9.57 -18.49
CA GLU A 221 4.52 -10.03 -19.04
C GLU A 221 4.36 -11.26 -19.94
N LYS A 222 3.52 -12.23 -19.54
CA LYS A 222 3.29 -13.47 -20.30
C LYS A 222 2.35 -13.30 -21.48
N LYS A 223 1.43 -12.34 -21.40
CA LYS A 223 0.45 -12.02 -22.46
C LYS A 223 0.54 -10.54 -22.80
N PRO A 224 1.52 -10.14 -23.64
CA PRO A 224 1.70 -8.74 -24.02
C PRO A 224 0.46 -8.10 -24.66
N SER A 225 -0.43 -8.89 -25.28
CA SER A 225 -1.69 -8.39 -25.85
C SER A 225 -2.74 -7.98 -24.81
N TRP A 226 -2.55 -8.30 -23.53
CA TRP A 226 -3.47 -7.96 -22.44
C TRP A 226 -2.99 -6.77 -21.60
N THR A 227 -1.85 -6.16 -21.97
CA THR A 227 -1.24 -5.04 -21.25
C THR A 227 -0.96 -3.88 -22.19
N GLY A 228 -1.08 -2.66 -21.67
CA GLY A 228 -0.58 -1.44 -22.33
C GLY A 228 0.86 -1.11 -21.95
N ASP A 229 1.55 -2.00 -21.22
CA ASP A 229 2.94 -1.84 -20.77
C ASP A 229 3.20 -0.50 -20.07
N GLY A 230 2.39 -0.21 -19.04
CA GLY A 230 2.45 1.04 -18.30
C GLY A 230 1.66 2.20 -18.91
N THR A 231 1.01 2.00 -20.07
CA THR A 231 0.13 3.00 -20.69
C THR A 231 -1.34 2.61 -20.64
N VAL A 232 -2.22 3.61 -20.47
CA VAL A 232 -3.67 3.49 -20.49
C VAL A 232 -4.20 4.38 -21.62
N TYR A 233 -4.63 3.78 -22.73
CA TYR A 233 -5.02 4.45 -23.99
C TYR A 233 -6.46 4.96 -24.04
#